data_AF-A0A924XVX3-F1
#
_entry.id   AF-A0A924XVX3-F1
#
_cell.length_a   1.000
_cell.length_b   1.000
_cell.length_c   1.000
_cell.angle_alpha   90.00
_cell.angle_beta   90.00
_cell.angle_gamma   90.00
#
_symmetry.space_group_name_H-M   'P 1'
#
loop_
_entity.id
_entity.type
_entity.pdbx_description
1 polymer ?
#
loop_
_entity_poly.entity_id
_entity_poly.type
_entity_poly.pdbx_seq_one_letter_code
_entity_poly.pdbx_strand_id
1 'polypeptide(L)'
;MENNSSTGRDLGTLLQYRSDRRQVLKAGLAGMLAALPGLPLSGCATRGISGGPLLGFASVPISTADEVRVPPGYRAQVLYGWGDPVGAAAGQPAFRWDAGNSAEDQALQAGMHHDAIEYFPLPAGSGSSNRALLAVNHEYTDDGLLHADGMKTWTAEKVRKSQAAHGAAIVEVELSGTAWRVVRPSRYARRITASTPMRFSGPAAGHPLLGAGDPVGTLNNCAGGITPWGTYLTCEENFNGYFVNAGEIPPEQRRYGINARGFGYRWHEFDSRFDAAAHPHEPNRFGWVVEIDPYDPHSRPVKRTALGRFKHEGAMVTLASDGRVVVYMGDDERFEYVYKFVSRDRYRPGDRAANRELLDQGRLYAARFDDNGSGRWLALDG
;
A
#
# COMPACT_ATOMS: atom_id res chain seq x y z
N MET A 1 4.65 10.79 18.45
CA MET A 1 5.98 11.17 18.95
C MET A 1 6.88 11.25 17.73
N GLU A 2 7.74 12.25 17.64
CA GLU A 2 8.77 12.26 16.59
C GLU A 2 9.78 11.16 16.95
N ASN A 3 9.82 10.10 16.15
CA ASN A 3 10.70 8.95 16.39
C ASN A 3 12.05 9.08 15.66
N ASN A 4 12.22 10.15 14.88
CA ASN A 4 13.47 10.54 14.25
C ASN A 4 14.17 11.64 15.07
N SER A 5 15.40 11.39 15.51
CA SER A 5 16.24 12.32 16.29
C SER A 5 17.19 13.17 15.43
N SER A 6 17.06 13.13 14.10
CA SER A 6 17.92 13.92 13.22
C SER A 6 17.71 15.43 13.42
N THR A 7 18.81 16.18 13.43
CA THR A 7 18.80 17.66 13.57
C THR A 7 18.87 18.38 12.22
N GLY A 8 18.78 17.64 11.13
CA GLY A 8 18.73 18.20 9.78
C GLY A 8 17.41 18.93 9.52
N ARG A 9 17.40 19.85 8.55
CA ARG A 9 16.13 20.46 8.09
C ARG A 9 15.27 19.40 7.43
N ASP A 10 13.98 19.39 7.74
CA ASP A 10 13.02 18.54 7.04
C ASP A 10 12.80 18.98 5.59
N LEU A 11 12.24 18.07 4.78
CA LEU A 11 11.99 18.29 3.36
C LEU A 11 11.01 19.44 3.11
N GLY A 12 10.01 19.64 3.98
CA GLY A 12 9.04 20.74 3.86
C GLY A 12 9.74 22.11 3.91
N THR A 13 10.66 22.27 4.86
CA THR A 13 11.51 23.45 5.01
C THR A 13 12.40 23.67 3.77
N LEU A 14 12.99 22.61 3.21
CA LEU A 14 13.80 22.71 1.99
C LEU A 14 12.97 23.17 0.77
N LEU A 15 11.74 22.66 0.64
CA LEU A 15 10.83 23.02 -0.46
C LEU A 15 10.32 24.45 -0.35
N GLN A 16 10.04 24.94 0.86
CA GLN A 16 9.69 26.34 1.10
C GLN A 16 10.83 27.29 0.71
N TYR A 17 12.07 26.98 1.10
CA TYR A 17 13.24 27.83 0.79
C TYR A 17 13.45 28.03 -0.72
N ARG A 18 13.15 27.01 -1.53
CA ARG A 18 13.17 27.11 -2.99
C ARG A 18 11.95 27.84 -3.56
N SER A 19 10.79 27.64 -2.96
CA SER A 19 9.56 28.34 -3.37
C SER A 19 9.71 29.84 -3.16
N ASP A 20 10.28 30.27 -2.03
CA ASP A 20 10.58 31.67 -1.74
C ASP A 20 11.59 32.25 -2.73
N ARG A 21 12.68 31.53 -3.06
CA ARG A 21 13.63 31.97 -4.11
C ARG A 21 12.98 32.11 -5.49
N ARG A 22 12.09 31.18 -5.85
CA ARG A 22 11.37 31.20 -7.12
C ARG A 22 10.31 32.31 -7.13
N GLN A 23 9.67 32.60 -5.99
CA GLN A 23 8.78 33.73 -5.81
C GLN A 23 9.54 35.06 -5.86
N VAL A 24 10.74 35.17 -5.28
CA VAL A 24 11.60 36.37 -5.40
C VAL A 24 12.04 36.62 -6.85
N LEU A 25 12.39 35.57 -7.61
CA LEU A 25 12.70 35.68 -9.04
C LEU A 25 11.47 36.03 -9.89
N LYS A 26 10.29 35.47 -9.59
CA LYS A 26 9.03 35.81 -10.26
C LYS A 26 8.52 37.20 -9.87
N ALA A 27 8.70 37.62 -8.63
CA ALA A 27 8.39 38.96 -8.14
C ALA A 27 9.35 40.00 -8.71
N GLY A 28 10.61 39.64 -8.97
CA GLY A 28 11.54 40.47 -9.74
C GLY A 28 11.10 40.69 -11.20
N LEU A 29 10.45 39.70 -11.81
CA LEU A 29 9.86 39.83 -13.16
C LEU A 29 8.51 40.57 -13.15
N ALA A 30 7.68 40.38 -12.11
CA ALA A 30 6.40 41.06 -11.94
C ALA A 30 6.55 42.52 -11.46
N GLY A 31 7.62 42.84 -10.74
CA GLY A 31 7.97 44.20 -10.33
C GLY A 31 8.30 45.14 -11.49
N MET A 32 8.60 44.59 -12.68
CA MET A 32 8.78 45.35 -13.92
C MET A 32 7.45 45.65 -14.64
N LEU A 33 6.34 44.99 -14.25
CA LEU A 33 5.01 45.14 -14.85
C LEU A 33 4.00 45.91 -13.96
N ALA A 34 4.35 46.20 -12.71
CA ALA A 34 3.49 46.90 -11.75
C ALA A 34 3.59 48.44 -11.78
N ALA A 35 4.05 49.03 -12.89
CA ALA A 35 4.12 50.48 -13.08
C ALA A 35 2.89 51.09 -13.80
N LEU A 36 1.75 50.39 -13.80
CA LEU A 36 0.49 50.88 -14.37
C LEU A 36 -0.63 50.81 -13.31
N PRO A 37 -1.13 51.94 -12.79
CA PRO A 37 -2.18 51.93 -11.78
C PRO A 37 -3.57 51.84 -12.43
N GLY A 38 -4.38 50.88 -11.99
CA GLY A 38 -5.85 50.96 -12.07
C GLY A 38 -6.57 49.78 -12.71
N LEU A 39 -6.81 48.69 -11.97
CA LEU A 39 -7.94 47.77 -12.19
C LEU A 39 -8.37 47.12 -10.85
N PRO A 40 -9.68 46.96 -10.56
CA PRO A 40 -10.19 46.40 -9.32
C PRO A 40 -10.11 44.86 -9.31
N LEU A 41 -9.78 44.29 -8.16
CA LEU A 41 -9.76 42.84 -7.89
C LEU A 41 -11.19 42.30 -7.76
N SER A 42 -11.80 41.91 -8.89
CA SER A 42 -12.99 41.05 -8.91
C SER A 42 -12.58 39.58 -8.86
N GLY A 43 -13.27 38.81 -8.01
CA GLY A 43 -12.96 37.44 -7.62
C GLY A 43 -12.59 36.49 -8.77
N CYS A 44 -11.53 35.73 -8.54
CA CYS A 44 -11.07 34.66 -9.43
C CYS A 44 -12.08 33.52 -9.47
N ALA A 45 -13.10 33.62 -10.33
CA ALA A 45 -13.60 32.44 -11.00
C ALA A 45 -12.43 31.90 -11.83
N THR A 46 -11.92 30.71 -11.47
CA THR A 46 -10.95 29.99 -12.31
C THR A 46 -11.61 29.73 -13.65
N ARG A 47 -11.32 30.57 -14.65
CA ARG A 47 -11.56 30.22 -16.05
C ARG A 47 -10.91 28.86 -16.26
N GLY A 48 -11.72 27.85 -16.55
CA GLY A 48 -11.23 26.52 -16.89
C GLY A 48 -10.15 26.68 -17.95
N ILE A 49 -8.92 26.32 -17.60
CA ILE A 49 -7.84 26.23 -18.57
C ILE A 49 -8.33 25.18 -19.56
N SER A 50 -8.65 25.60 -20.79
CA SER A 50 -8.90 24.67 -21.89
C SER A 50 -7.70 23.73 -21.93
N GLY A 51 -7.96 22.44 -21.70
CA GLY A 51 -6.93 21.44 -21.51
C GLY A 51 -5.88 21.48 -22.62
N GLY A 52 -4.60 21.33 -22.25
CA GLY A 52 -3.57 20.99 -23.23
C GLY A 52 -3.90 19.68 -23.94
N PRO A 53 -3.09 19.24 -24.93
CA PRO A 53 -3.40 18.08 -25.78
C PRO A 53 -3.68 16.75 -25.04
N LEU A 54 -3.29 16.65 -23.76
CA LEU A 54 -3.52 15.48 -22.90
C LEU A 54 -4.85 15.50 -22.13
N LEU A 55 -5.45 16.67 -21.88
CA LEU A 55 -6.61 16.83 -21.00
C LEU A 55 -7.89 17.03 -21.82
N GLY A 56 -8.59 15.93 -22.10
CA GLY A 56 -9.80 15.90 -22.95
C GLY A 56 -11.14 16.10 -22.23
N PHE A 57 -11.16 16.48 -20.94
CA PHE A 57 -12.38 16.64 -20.15
C PHE A 57 -12.40 17.98 -19.40
N ALA A 58 -13.60 18.47 -19.10
CA ALA A 58 -13.78 19.66 -18.27
C ALA A 58 -13.57 19.33 -16.78
N SER A 59 -12.88 20.20 -16.05
CA SER A 59 -12.70 20.05 -14.60
C SER A 59 -14.04 19.97 -13.88
N VAL A 60 -14.13 19.07 -12.90
CA VAL A 60 -15.32 18.90 -12.04
C VAL A 60 -15.24 19.88 -10.86
N PRO A 61 -16.34 20.56 -10.47
CA PRO A 61 -16.36 21.41 -9.28
C PRO A 61 -16.22 20.62 -7.98
N ILE A 62 -15.65 21.26 -6.95
CA ILE A 62 -15.61 20.73 -5.59
C ILE A 62 -17.05 20.52 -5.08
N SER A 63 -17.27 19.43 -4.33
CA SER A 63 -18.55 19.05 -3.74
C SER A 63 -18.35 18.42 -2.37
N THR A 64 -19.36 18.53 -1.52
CA THR A 64 -19.46 17.82 -0.22
C THR A 64 -20.61 16.81 -0.20
N ALA A 65 -21.26 16.56 -1.33
CA ALA A 65 -22.32 15.55 -1.44
C ALA A 65 -21.72 14.14 -1.37
N ASP A 66 -22.47 13.21 -0.76
CA ASP A 66 -22.12 11.78 -0.68
C ASP A 66 -22.44 11.06 -2.00
N GLU A 67 -21.74 11.47 -3.06
CA GLU A 67 -21.88 10.90 -4.40
C GLU A 67 -20.58 11.05 -5.20
N VAL A 68 -20.34 10.14 -6.15
CA VAL A 68 -19.23 10.26 -7.11
C VAL A 68 -19.64 11.14 -8.28
N ARG A 69 -19.03 12.33 -8.41
CA ARG A 69 -19.23 13.25 -9.55
C ARG A 69 -18.14 13.08 -10.60
N VAL A 70 -18.54 12.86 -11.85
CA VAL A 70 -17.64 12.68 -13.00
C VAL A 70 -17.88 13.76 -14.07
N PRO A 71 -16.90 14.04 -14.96
CA PRO A 71 -17.10 15.00 -16.05
C PRO A 71 -18.24 14.59 -17.00
N PRO A 72 -18.84 15.53 -17.75
CA PRO A 72 -19.81 15.20 -18.79
C PRO A 72 -19.28 14.15 -19.78
N GLY A 73 -20.10 13.14 -20.10
CA GLY A 73 -19.71 12.02 -20.98
C GLY A 73 -19.06 10.83 -20.26
N TYR A 74 -18.80 10.93 -18.95
CA TYR A 74 -18.29 9.83 -18.12
C TYR A 74 -19.39 9.20 -17.25
N ARG A 75 -19.14 7.98 -16.77
CA ARG A 75 -19.97 7.29 -15.77
C ARG A 75 -19.09 6.66 -14.69
N ALA A 76 -19.63 6.52 -13.48
CA ALA A 76 -19.05 5.71 -12.41
C ALA A 76 -19.90 4.46 -12.19
N GLN A 77 -19.26 3.34 -11.87
CA GLN A 77 -19.91 2.06 -11.56
C GLN A 77 -19.18 1.42 -10.38
N VAL A 78 -19.94 0.93 -9.39
CA VAL A 78 -19.38 0.07 -8.34
C VAL A 78 -19.03 -1.29 -8.96
N LEU A 79 -17.76 -1.66 -8.90
CA LEU A 79 -17.26 -2.93 -9.44
C LEU A 79 -17.17 -4.02 -8.37
N TYR A 80 -16.61 -3.68 -7.21
CA TYR A 80 -16.25 -4.60 -6.15
C TYR A 80 -16.28 -3.84 -4.82
N GLY A 81 -17.17 -4.22 -3.91
CA GLY A 81 -17.32 -3.58 -2.60
C GLY A 81 -16.87 -4.47 -1.44
N TRP A 82 -16.63 -3.89 -0.27
CA TRP A 82 -16.42 -4.67 0.96
C TRP A 82 -17.54 -5.72 1.14
N GLY A 83 -17.15 -6.95 1.49
CA GLY A 83 -18.11 -8.03 1.72
C GLY A 83 -18.54 -8.78 0.45
N ASP A 84 -18.24 -8.27 -0.74
CA ASP A 84 -18.49 -9.02 -1.96
C ASP A 84 -17.69 -10.33 -1.97
N PRO A 85 -18.29 -11.47 -2.35
CA PRO A 85 -17.52 -12.71 -2.46
C PRO A 85 -16.38 -12.56 -3.47
N VAL A 86 -15.21 -13.10 -3.19
CA VAL A 86 -14.06 -13.01 -4.13
C VAL A 86 -14.24 -13.93 -5.35
N GLY A 87 -15.17 -14.88 -5.27
CA GLY A 87 -15.40 -15.88 -6.32
C GLY A 87 -14.57 -17.16 -6.18
N ALA A 88 -14.00 -17.40 -4.99
CA ALA A 88 -13.18 -18.58 -4.70
C ALA A 88 -14.01 -19.88 -4.75
N ALA A 89 -13.36 -20.98 -5.10
CA ALA A 89 -14.00 -22.30 -5.16
C ALA A 89 -14.52 -22.78 -3.80
N ALA A 90 -13.90 -22.33 -2.70
CA ALA A 90 -14.28 -22.67 -1.34
C ALA A 90 -15.65 -22.10 -0.91
N GLY A 91 -16.14 -21.05 -1.57
CA GLY A 91 -17.44 -20.47 -1.25
C GLY A 91 -17.61 -19.04 -1.75
N GLN A 92 -18.87 -18.60 -1.79
CA GLN A 92 -19.27 -17.25 -2.21
C GLN A 92 -20.33 -16.68 -1.25
N PRO A 93 -19.98 -16.48 0.04
CA PRO A 93 -20.93 -15.97 1.02
C PRO A 93 -21.38 -14.56 0.64
N ALA A 94 -22.70 -14.34 0.63
CA ALA A 94 -23.27 -13.02 0.40
C ALA A 94 -22.96 -12.09 1.58
N PHE A 95 -22.76 -10.81 1.29
CA PHE A 95 -22.63 -9.78 2.31
C PHE A 95 -23.93 -9.67 3.12
N ARG A 96 -23.76 -9.52 4.43
CA ARG A 96 -24.85 -9.32 5.39
C ARG A 96 -24.76 -7.94 6.00
N TRP A 97 -25.77 -7.11 5.71
CA TRP A 97 -25.87 -5.72 6.19
C TRP A 97 -26.05 -5.59 7.71
N ASP A 98 -26.42 -6.67 8.39
CA ASP A 98 -26.50 -6.74 9.87
C ASP A 98 -25.13 -7.08 10.52
N ALA A 99 -24.06 -7.10 9.74
CA ALA A 99 -22.71 -7.51 10.13
C ALA A 99 -22.62 -8.96 10.65
N GLY A 100 -23.61 -9.81 10.35
CA GLY A 100 -23.72 -11.20 10.80
C GLY A 100 -22.90 -12.23 10.00
N ASN A 101 -22.02 -11.81 9.08
CA ASN A 101 -21.03 -12.72 8.48
C ASN A 101 -20.01 -13.18 9.52
N SER A 102 -19.56 -14.44 9.43
CA SER A 102 -18.49 -14.98 10.28
C SER A 102 -17.09 -14.55 9.79
N ALA A 103 -16.05 -14.88 10.54
CA ALA A 103 -14.67 -14.78 10.11
C ALA A 103 -14.37 -15.68 8.90
N GLU A 104 -15.01 -16.86 8.84
CA GLU A 104 -14.89 -17.79 7.70
C GLU A 104 -15.54 -17.20 6.45
N ASP A 105 -16.71 -16.57 6.58
CA ASP A 105 -17.34 -15.83 5.49
C ASP A 105 -16.43 -14.70 5.00
N GLN A 106 -15.94 -13.89 5.94
CA GLN A 106 -15.09 -12.73 5.64
C GLN A 106 -13.78 -13.15 4.96
N ALA A 107 -13.24 -14.34 5.26
CA ALA A 107 -12.07 -14.90 4.59
C ALA A 107 -12.31 -15.29 3.11
N LEU A 108 -13.57 -15.28 2.65
CA LEU A 108 -13.98 -15.51 1.26
C LEU A 108 -14.59 -14.26 0.60
N GLN A 109 -14.65 -13.13 1.31
CA GLN A 109 -15.20 -11.86 0.85
C GLN A 109 -14.09 -10.83 0.65
N ALA A 110 -14.40 -9.74 -0.05
CA ALA A 110 -13.57 -8.54 -0.06
C ALA A 110 -13.33 -8.07 1.37
N GLY A 111 -12.10 -7.64 1.66
CA GLY A 111 -11.78 -6.98 2.93
C GLY A 111 -12.33 -5.56 2.98
N MET A 112 -12.04 -4.85 4.07
CA MET A 112 -12.43 -3.45 4.25
C MET A 112 -11.37 -2.52 3.68
N HIS A 113 -11.76 -1.27 3.40
CA HIS A 113 -10.85 -0.19 3.00
C HIS A 113 -9.90 -0.60 1.87
N HIS A 114 -10.49 -0.73 0.67
CA HIS A 114 -9.73 -1.05 -0.53
C HIS A 114 -8.70 0.06 -0.75
N ASP A 115 -7.45 -0.35 -0.95
CA ASP A 115 -6.36 0.57 -1.23
C ASP A 115 -5.75 0.24 -2.60
N ALA A 116 -4.46 -0.05 -2.73
CA ALA A 116 -3.86 -0.31 -4.04
C ALA A 116 -4.63 -1.35 -4.85
N ILE A 117 -4.88 -1.00 -6.11
CA ILE A 117 -5.52 -1.84 -7.11
C ILE A 117 -4.61 -1.91 -8.33
N GLU A 118 -4.18 -3.12 -8.69
CA GLU A 118 -3.30 -3.34 -9.84
C GLU A 118 -3.92 -4.31 -10.85
N TYR A 119 -3.78 -3.97 -12.14
CA TYR A 119 -4.40 -4.68 -13.26
C TYR A 119 -3.43 -5.68 -13.91
N PHE A 120 -3.81 -6.96 -13.91
CA PHE A 120 -3.03 -8.06 -14.46
C PHE A 120 -3.79 -8.73 -15.62
N PRO A 121 -3.44 -8.44 -16.89
CA PRO A 121 -4.22 -8.89 -18.04
C PRO A 121 -4.32 -10.41 -18.14
N LEU A 122 -5.47 -10.89 -18.63
CA LEU A 122 -5.73 -12.30 -18.94
C LEU A 122 -5.91 -12.49 -20.46
N PRO A 123 -5.24 -13.48 -21.07
CA PRO A 123 -4.26 -14.40 -20.46
C PRO A 123 -2.98 -13.68 -20.02
N ALA A 124 -2.23 -14.29 -19.09
CA ALA A 124 -0.99 -13.72 -18.55
C ALA A 124 -0.01 -13.34 -19.68
N GLY A 125 0.59 -12.15 -19.58
CA GLY A 125 1.50 -11.61 -20.59
C GLY A 125 0.83 -11.02 -21.84
N SER A 126 -0.50 -11.04 -21.92
CA SER A 126 -1.23 -10.32 -22.98
C SER A 126 -1.34 -8.82 -22.71
N GLY A 127 -1.66 -8.04 -23.75
CA GLY A 127 -2.08 -6.64 -23.62
C GLY A 127 -3.60 -6.48 -23.49
N SER A 128 -4.30 -7.51 -22.97
CA SER A 128 -5.77 -7.48 -22.87
C SER A 128 -6.23 -6.29 -22.04
N SER A 129 -7.23 -5.57 -22.56
CA SER A 129 -7.88 -4.44 -21.88
C SER A 129 -9.34 -4.72 -21.52
N ASN A 130 -9.80 -5.97 -21.68
CA ASN A 130 -11.19 -6.37 -21.45
C ASN A 130 -11.35 -7.53 -20.46
N ARG A 131 -10.26 -8.15 -20.00
CA ARG A 131 -10.29 -9.20 -18.97
C ARG A 131 -8.96 -9.26 -18.24
N ALA A 132 -9.01 -9.33 -16.92
CA ALA A 132 -7.84 -9.31 -16.07
C ALA A 132 -8.10 -9.91 -14.70
N LEU A 133 -7.03 -10.05 -13.94
CA LEU A 133 -7.07 -10.13 -12.50
C LEU A 133 -6.83 -8.73 -11.94
N LEU A 134 -7.59 -8.35 -10.91
CA LEU A 134 -7.25 -7.25 -10.04
C LEU A 134 -6.62 -7.82 -8.77
N ALA A 135 -5.43 -7.33 -8.43
CA ALA A 135 -4.90 -7.49 -7.08
C ALA A 135 -5.30 -6.24 -6.29
N VAL A 136 -6.00 -6.44 -5.18
CA VAL A 136 -6.62 -5.35 -4.40
C VAL A 136 -6.20 -5.48 -2.95
N ASN A 137 -5.60 -4.43 -2.38
CA ASN A 137 -5.29 -4.36 -0.96
C ASN A 137 -6.54 -4.10 -0.11
N HIS A 138 -6.49 -4.54 1.14
CA HIS A 138 -7.46 -4.23 2.19
C HIS A 138 -6.69 -3.78 3.41
N GLU A 139 -6.63 -2.47 3.61
CA GLU A 139 -5.66 -1.85 4.49
C GLU A 139 -6.03 -2.04 5.96
N TYR A 140 -7.22 -1.60 6.35
CA TYR A 140 -7.67 -1.66 7.75
C TYR A 140 -9.15 -2.04 7.87
N THR A 141 -9.66 -2.08 9.10
CA THR A 141 -11.08 -2.30 9.41
C THR A 141 -11.68 -1.15 10.20
N ASP A 142 -12.92 -0.80 9.89
CA ASP A 142 -13.81 -0.15 10.86
C ASP A 142 -14.51 -1.25 11.68
N ASP A 143 -13.89 -1.68 12.77
CA ASP A 143 -14.45 -2.77 13.61
C ASP A 143 -15.83 -2.40 14.20
N GLY A 144 -16.17 -1.11 14.28
CA GLY A 144 -17.51 -0.65 14.64
C GLY A 144 -18.59 -1.04 13.63
N LEU A 145 -18.25 -1.19 12.35
CA LEU A 145 -19.15 -1.63 11.27
C LEU A 145 -19.00 -3.13 10.99
N LEU A 146 -17.83 -3.72 11.27
CA LEU A 146 -17.55 -5.12 10.98
C LEU A 146 -18.32 -6.10 11.87
N HIS A 147 -18.69 -5.69 13.08
CA HIS A 147 -19.31 -6.55 14.09
C HIS A 147 -20.74 -6.11 14.42
N ALA A 148 -21.66 -7.07 14.62
CA ALA A 148 -23.08 -6.78 14.85
C ALA A 148 -23.38 -5.91 16.08
N ASP A 149 -22.58 -6.03 17.15
CA ASP A 149 -22.63 -5.17 18.33
C ASP A 149 -21.53 -4.09 18.34
N GLY A 150 -20.88 -3.87 17.19
CA GLY A 150 -19.79 -2.92 16.99
C GLY A 150 -18.58 -3.17 17.88
N MET A 151 -17.99 -2.09 18.39
CA MET A 151 -16.80 -2.11 19.27
C MET A 151 -17.06 -2.64 20.69
N LYS A 152 -18.29 -3.07 20.99
CA LYS A 152 -18.64 -3.73 22.27
C LYS A 152 -17.97 -5.10 22.35
N THR A 153 -18.14 -5.81 23.46
CA THR A 153 -17.68 -7.18 23.76
C THR A 153 -16.73 -7.81 22.73
N TRP A 154 -15.43 -7.81 23.03
CA TRP A 154 -14.45 -8.46 22.17
C TRP A 154 -14.41 -9.97 22.39
N THR A 155 -14.20 -10.70 21.30
CA THR A 155 -14.10 -12.17 21.31
C THR A 155 -13.04 -12.62 20.32
N ALA A 156 -12.56 -13.85 20.47
CA ALA A 156 -11.65 -14.47 19.51
C ALA A 156 -12.24 -14.52 18.09
N GLU A 157 -13.57 -14.60 17.96
CA GLU A 157 -14.21 -14.55 16.65
C GLU A 157 -14.17 -13.16 16.02
N LYS A 158 -14.41 -12.08 16.79
CA LYS A 158 -14.25 -10.72 16.28
C LYS A 158 -12.83 -10.46 15.79
N VAL A 159 -11.84 -10.89 16.57
CA VAL A 159 -10.42 -10.78 16.19
C VAL A 159 -10.14 -11.55 14.90
N ARG A 160 -10.60 -12.80 14.77
CA ARG A 160 -10.42 -13.59 13.54
C ARG A 160 -11.13 -12.95 12.34
N LYS A 161 -12.32 -12.37 12.52
CA LYS A 161 -13.05 -11.67 11.45
C LYS A 161 -12.33 -10.39 11.02
N SER A 162 -11.84 -9.61 11.98
CA SER A 162 -11.01 -8.42 11.74
C SER A 162 -9.74 -8.80 10.96
N GLN A 163 -8.99 -9.81 11.42
CA GLN A 163 -7.82 -10.35 10.71
C GLN A 163 -8.13 -10.85 9.29
N ALA A 164 -9.30 -11.47 9.09
CA ALA A 164 -9.77 -11.93 7.79
C ALA A 164 -10.24 -10.80 6.87
N ALA A 165 -10.49 -9.59 7.37
CA ALA A 165 -10.86 -8.42 6.58
C ALA A 165 -9.65 -7.59 6.11
N HIS A 166 -8.43 -7.93 6.55
CA HIS A 166 -7.17 -7.31 6.10
C HIS A 166 -6.52 -8.09 4.96
N GLY A 167 -5.46 -7.54 4.37
CA GLY A 167 -4.57 -8.25 3.47
C GLY A 167 -4.76 -7.83 2.01
N ALA A 168 -4.98 -8.79 1.13
CA ALA A 168 -5.28 -8.56 -0.27
C ALA A 168 -6.31 -9.55 -0.82
N ALA A 169 -6.92 -9.24 -1.96
CA ALA A 169 -7.65 -10.18 -2.79
C ALA A 169 -7.09 -10.20 -4.20
N ILE A 170 -7.15 -11.37 -4.82
CA ILE A 170 -7.10 -11.53 -6.27
C ILE A 170 -8.53 -11.80 -6.72
N VAL A 171 -9.07 -10.96 -7.60
CA VAL A 171 -10.39 -11.16 -8.23
C VAL A 171 -10.26 -11.10 -9.75
N GLU A 172 -11.02 -11.91 -10.46
CA GLU A 172 -11.08 -11.82 -11.91
C GLU A 172 -12.15 -10.83 -12.34
N VAL A 173 -11.86 -10.00 -13.32
CA VAL A 173 -12.79 -9.01 -13.88
C VAL A 173 -12.84 -9.09 -15.39
N GLU A 174 -14.00 -8.79 -15.96
CA GLU A 174 -14.17 -8.66 -17.40
C GLU A 174 -15.09 -7.50 -17.78
N LEU A 175 -14.85 -6.93 -18.95
CA LEU A 175 -15.72 -5.97 -19.59
C LEU A 175 -16.77 -6.73 -20.41
N SER A 176 -18.02 -6.62 -20.00
CA SER A 176 -19.18 -7.18 -20.70
C SER A 176 -20.00 -6.05 -21.31
N GLY A 177 -19.95 -5.92 -22.65
CA GLY A 177 -20.49 -4.76 -23.35
C GLY A 177 -19.77 -3.49 -22.91
N THR A 178 -20.46 -2.64 -22.15
CA THR A 178 -19.90 -1.41 -21.58
C THR A 178 -19.66 -1.49 -20.07
N ALA A 179 -20.09 -2.54 -19.37
CA ALA A 179 -19.98 -2.63 -17.92
C ALA A 179 -18.87 -3.61 -17.50
N TRP A 180 -18.07 -3.21 -16.51
CA TRP A 180 -17.15 -4.15 -15.87
C TRP A 180 -17.91 -4.99 -14.84
N ARG A 181 -17.51 -6.25 -14.68
CA ARG A 181 -18.03 -7.13 -13.64
C ARG A 181 -16.93 -8.00 -13.07
N VAL A 182 -17.08 -8.40 -11.81
CA VAL A 182 -16.27 -9.47 -11.21
C VAL A 182 -16.77 -10.83 -11.71
N VAL A 183 -15.86 -11.66 -12.19
CA VAL A 183 -16.14 -13.03 -12.66
C VAL A 183 -16.16 -13.97 -11.45
N ARG A 184 -17.32 -14.59 -11.22
CA ARG A 184 -17.54 -15.54 -10.13
C ARG A 184 -18.30 -16.76 -10.66
N PRO A 185 -17.86 -18.00 -10.38
CA PRO A 185 -16.60 -18.34 -9.75
C PRO A 185 -15.40 -18.01 -10.65
N SER A 186 -14.22 -17.79 -10.06
CA SER A 186 -12.95 -17.71 -10.78
C SER A 186 -11.93 -18.64 -10.17
N ARG A 187 -11.16 -19.33 -11.03
CA ARG A 187 -10.05 -20.18 -10.57
C ARG A 187 -8.90 -19.39 -9.96
N TYR A 188 -8.80 -18.10 -10.23
CA TYR A 188 -7.75 -17.22 -9.70
C TYR A 188 -8.16 -16.54 -8.39
N ALA A 189 -9.46 -16.57 -8.07
CA ALA A 189 -10.01 -15.86 -6.92
C ALA A 189 -9.38 -16.34 -5.61
N ARG A 190 -8.84 -15.39 -4.84
CA ARG A 190 -8.07 -15.71 -3.63
C ARG A 190 -8.12 -14.56 -2.63
N ARG A 191 -8.22 -14.90 -1.34
CA ARG A 191 -7.88 -13.99 -0.23
C ARG A 191 -6.49 -14.30 0.32
N ILE A 192 -5.76 -13.24 0.59
CA ILE A 192 -4.53 -13.22 1.37
C ILE A 192 -4.87 -12.37 2.60
N THR A 193 -4.65 -12.89 3.80
CA THR A 193 -5.13 -12.31 5.07
C THR A 193 -4.03 -12.26 6.12
N ALA A 194 -4.33 -11.74 7.31
CA ALA A 194 -3.42 -11.77 8.46
C ALA A 194 -3.14 -13.18 9.02
N SER A 195 -3.78 -14.23 8.47
CA SER A 195 -3.57 -15.64 8.82
C SER A 195 -2.99 -16.48 7.68
N THR A 196 -2.69 -15.89 6.52
CA THR A 196 -2.17 -16.64 5.35
C THR A 196 -0.71 -17.06 5.56
N PRO A 197 -0.34 -18.35 5.39
CA PRO A 197 1.06 -18.77 5.45
C PRO A 197 1.91 -18.14 4.35
N MET A 198 3.07 -17.60 4.72
CA MET A 198 4.00 -16.89 3.83
C MET A 198 5.41 -17.46 3.97
N ARG A 199 6.38 -16.90 3.26
CA ARG A 199 7.81 -17.14 3.52
C ARG A 199 8.59 -15.84 3.50
N PHE A 200 9.73 -15.80 4.18
CA PHE A 200 10.74 -14.76 3.95
C PHE A 200 11.63 -15.16 2.77
N SER A 201 12.10 -14.15 2.03
CA SER A 201 13.25 -14.30 1.14
C SER A 201 14.12 -13.04 1.19
N GLY A 202 15.38 -13.18 0.79
CA GLY A 202 16.40 -12.13 0.91
C GLY A 202 17.21 -12.19 2.22
N PRO A 203 18.03 -11.16 2.50
CA PRO A 203 19.11 -11.22 3.49
C PRO A 203 18.71 -11.46 4.94
N ALA A 204 17.48 -11.09 5.34
CA ALA A 204 17.03 -11.30 6.72
C ALA A 204 16.34 -12.66 6.93
N ALA A 205 16.08 -13.44 5.87
CA ALA A 205 15.42 -14.74 5.99
C ALA A 205 16.23 -15.68 6.90
N GLY A 206 15.57 -16.24 7.92
CA GLY A 206 16.20 -17.12 8.92
C GLY A 206 17.00 -16.38 10.01
N HIS A 207 17.04 -15.06 10.00
CA HIS A 207 17.72 -14.29 11.04
C HIS A 207 17.01 -14.47 12.40
N PRO A 208 17.74 -14.64 13.54
CA PRO A 208 17.13 -14.88 14.85
C PRO A 208 16.09 -13.83 15.29
N LEU A 209 16.27 -12.56 14.88
CA LEU A 209 15.31 -11.49 15.19
C LEU A 209 13.95 -11.64 14.49
N LEU A 210 13.84 -12.50 13.47
CA LEU A 210 12.55 -12.86 12.88
C LEU A 210 11.86 -14.01 13.63
N GLY A 211 12.50 -14.60 14.64
CA GLY A 211 12.01 -15.79 15.32
C GLY A 211 12.08 -17.05 14.46
N ALA A 212 11.66 -18.18 15.03
CA ALA A 212 11.64 -19.46 14.34
C ALA A 212 10.43 -19.61 13.41
N GLY A 213 10.59 -20.38 12.33
CA GLY A 213 9.49 -20.77 11.44
C GLY A 213 9.01 -19.68 10.47
N ASP A 214 8.13 -20.09 9.57
CA ASP A 214 7.62 -19.27 8.46
C ASP A 214 6.64 -18.18 8.92
N PRO A 215 6.68 -16.96 8.35
CA PRO A 215 5.76 -15.88 8.69
C PRO A 215 4.32 -16.23 8.34
N VAL A 216 3.40 -15.73 9.16
CA VAL A 216 1.96 -15.89 8.96
C VAL A 216 1.34 -14.50 8.85
N GLY A 217 0.76 -14.25 7.68
CA GLY A 217 -0.08 -13.09 7.44
C GLY A 217 0.63 -11.85 6.91
N THR A 218 -0.20 -11.00 6.31
CA THR A 218 0.09 -9.62 5.95
C THR A 218 -1.10 -8.77 6.37
N LEU A 219 -0.85 -7.53 6.76
CA LEU A 219 -1.84 -6.62 7.32
C LEU A 219 -1.43 -5.18 7.04
N ASN A 220 -2.38 -4.26 7.15
CA ASN A 220 -2.14 -2.84 6.88
C ASN A 220 -1.48 -2.65 5.52
N ASN A 221 -2.09 -3.31 4.53
CA ASN A 221 -1.66 -3.32 3.16
C ASN A 221 -2.12 -2.01 2.53
N CYS A 222 -1.23 -1.02 2.47
CA CYS A 222 -1.53 0.32 1.98
C CYS A 222 -1.48 0.35 0.44
N ALA A 223 -0.42 0.88 -0.17
CA ALA A 223 -0.27 0.86 -1.61
C ALA A 223 0.43 -0.40 -2.14
N GLY A 224 0.93 -0.33 -3.38
CA GLY A 224 1.55 -1.46 -4.04
C GLY A 224 2.43 -1.12 -5.23
N GLY A 225 2.63 -2.12 -6.09
CA GLY A 225 3.30 -1.97 -7.38
C GLY A 225 3.29 -3.26 -8.19
N ILE A 226 3.67 -3.16 -9.46
CA ILE A 226 3.76 -4.30 -10.39
C ILE A 226 5.20 -4.53 -10.80
N THR A 227 5.65 -5.78 -10.71
CA THR A 227 6.96 -6.17 -11.25
C THR A 227 6.88 -6.40 -12.78
N PRO A 228 7.98 -6.19 -13.54
CA PRO A 228 7.99 -6.47 -14.97
C PRO A 228 7.90 -7.97 -15.31
N TRP A 229 7.87 -8.86 -14.32
CA TRP A 229 7.57 -10.30 -14.47
C TRP A 229 6.15 -10.66 -14.00
N GLY A 230 5.28 -9.67 -13.83
CA GLY A 230 3.85 -9.86 -13.61
C GLY A 230 3.49 -10.39 -12.23
N THR A 231 4.19 -9.97 -11.19
CA THR A 231 3.81 -10.20 -9.79
C THR A 231 3.38 -8.89 -9.14
N TYR A 232 2.51 -9.01 -8.14
CA TYR A 232 2.02 -7.90 -7.35
C TYR A 232 2.90 -7.70 -6.12
N LEU A 233 3.22 -6.45 -5.81
CA LEU A 233 3.87 -6.03 -4.57
C LEU A 233 2.82 -5.32 -3.72
N THR A 234 2.51 -5.85 -2.54
CA THR A 234 1.69 -5.19 -1.52
C THR A 234 2.59 -4.72 -0.38
N CYS A 235 2.24 -3.60 0.25
CA CYS A 235 3.11 -2.89 1.18
C CYS A 235 2.50 -2.84 2.58
N GLU A 236 3.20 -3.40 3.58
CA GLU A 236 2.78 -3.31 4.98
C GLU A 236 3.24 -1.97 5.58
N GLU A 237 2.30 -1.17 6.06
CA GLU A 237 2.51 0.25 6.37
C GLU A 237 2.42 0.52 7.89
N ASN A 238 1.26 0.86 8.43
CA ASN A 238 1.02 1.08 9.87
C ASN A 238 0.91 -0.23 10.71
N PHE A 239 1.76 -1.23 10.42
CA PHE A 239 1.77 -2.52 11.12
C PHE A 239 2.00 -2.40 12.63
N ASN A 240 2.71 -1.36 13.08
CA ASN A 240 2.99 -1.12 14.50
C ASN A 240 1.72 -0.92 15.34
N GLY A 241 0.64 -0.43 14.73
CA GLY A 241 -0.65 -0.19 15.40
C GLY A 241 -1.35 -1.46 15.88
N TYR A 242 -0.98 -2.63 15.34
CA TYR A 242 -1.61 -3.91 15.65
C TYR A 242 -0.96 -4.62 16.85
N PHE A 243 0.25 -4.19 17.22
CA PHE A 243 1.01 -4.76 18.32
C PHE A 243 0.88 -3.91 19.58
N VAL A 244 0.80 -4.59 20.72
CA VAL A 244 0.85 -3.95 22.04
C VAL A 244 2.04 -4.52 22.81
N ASN A 245 2.84 -3.64 23.40
CA ASN A 245 3.85 -4.03 24.39
C ASN A 245 3.61 -3.25 25.67
N ALA A 246 3.03 -3.92 26.67
CA ALA A 246 2.75 -3.35 27.99
C ALA A 246 3.92 -3.51 28.99
N GLY A 247 5.01 -4.18 28.59
CA GLY A 247 6.23 -4.34 29.37
C GLY A 247 7.28 -3.28 29.05
N GLU A 248 8.55 -3.67 29.15
CA GLU A 248 9.65 -2.84 28.68
C GLU A 248 9.68 -2.83 27.15
N ILE A 249 9.57 -1.64 26.55
CA ILE A 249 9.58 -1.46 25.10
C ILE A 249 11.03 -1.23 24.62
N PRO A 250 11.61 -2.19 23.87
CA PRO A 250 12.96 -2.07 23.34
C PRO A 250 13.13 -0.85 22.41
N PRO A 251 14.36 -0.29 22.28
CA PRO A 251 14.61 0.88 21.43
C PRO A 251 14.14 0.72 19.98
N GLU A 252 14.33 -0.46 19.39
CA GLU A 252 13.89 -0.77 18.04
C GLU A 252 12.36 -0.75 17.93
N GLN A 253 11.62 -1.36 18.86
CA GLN A 253 10.15 -1.30 18.85
C GLN A 253 9.63 0.13 19.01
N ARG A 254 10.29 0.91 19.86
CA ARG A 254 9.97 2.34 20.07
C ARG A 254 10.18 3.16 18.81
N ARG A 255 11.24 2.89 18.03
CA ARG A 255 11.50 3.57 16.75
C ARG A 255 10.38 3.33 15.74
N TYR A 256 9.82 2.13 15.70
CA TYR A 256 8.67 1.81 14.85
C TYR A 256 7.31 2.25 15.45
N GLY A 257 7.31 2.93 16.61
CA GLY A 257 6.09 3.44 17.25
C GLY A 257 5.22 2.40 17.97
N ILE A 258 5.76 1.21 18.27
CA ILE A 258 5.06 0.21 19.10
C ILE A 258 4.97 0.72 20.54
N ASN A 259 3.81 0.56 21.15
CA ASN A 259 3.52 1.09 22.48
C ASN A 259 2.51 0.22 23.24
N ALA A 260 2.20 0.60 24.48
CA ALA A 260 1.30 -0.15 25.37
C ALA A 260 -0.20 -0.07 25.01
N ARG A 261 -0.58 0.66 23.95
CA ARG A 261 -1.99 0.90 23.59
C ARG A 261 -2.36 0.34 22.21
N GLY A 262 -1.41 0.30 21.27
CA GLY A 262 -1.71 0.03 19.86
C GLY A 262 -2.71 1.06 19.30
N PHE A 263 -3.39 0.71 18.22
CA PHE A 263 -4.39 1.55 17.54
C PHE A 263 -5.85 1.11 17.82
N GLY A 264 -6.06 0.26 18.82
CA GLY A 264 -7.41 -0.12 19.27
C GLY A 264 -7.99 -1.38 18.64
N TYR A 265 -7.23 -2.14 17.85
CA TYR A 265 -7.65 -3.43 17.28
C TYR A 265 -7.86 -4.53 18.34
N ARG A 266 -7.21 -4.43 19.51
CA ARG A 266 -7.36 -5.38 20.63
C ARG A 266 -7.09 -6.85 20.27
N TRP A 267 -6.40 -7.13 19.17
CA TRP A 267 -6.08 -8.51 18.74
C TRP A 267 -5.28 -9.27 19.78
N HIS A 268 -4.33 -8.62 20.45
CA HIS A 268 -3.50 -9.19 21.52
C HIS A 268 -4.31 -9.85 22.66
N GLU A 269 -5.56 -9.44 22.89
CA GLU A 269 -6.42 -10.01 23.94
C GLU A 269 -6.92 -11.43 23.61
N PHE A 270 -6.92 -11.81 22.33
CA PHE A 270 -7.44 -13.11 21.86
C PHE A 270 -6.51 -13.85 20.90
N ASP A 271 -5.46 -13.19 20.41
CA ASP A 271 -4.35 -13.76 19.66
C ASP A 271 -3.05 -13.22 20.23
N SER A 272 -2.42 -14.02 21.10
CA SER A 272 -1.20 -13.62 21.83
C SER A 272 -0.06 -13.21 20.91
N ARG A 273 -0.07 -13.61 19.63
CA ARG A 273 0.92 -13.21 18.62
C ARG A 273 1.08 -11.69 18.51
N PHE A 274 0.01 -10.94 18.78
CA PHE A 274 0.01 -9.48 18.75
C PHE A 274 0.36 -8.81 20.09
N ASP A 275 0.62 -9.60 21.14
CA ASP A 275 1.28 -9.15 22.36
C ASP A 275 2.80 -9.20 22.15
N ALA A 276 3.39 -8.05 21.88
CA ALA A 276 4.82 -7.90 21.64
C ALA A 276 5.67 -7.97 22.92
N ALA A 277 5.07 -7.96 24.11
CA ALA A 277 5.80 -8.30 25.34
C ALA A 277 5.99 -9.82 25.47
N ALA A 278 4.97 -10.60 25.10
CA ALA A 278 5.03 -12.05 25.08
C ALA A 278 5.80 -12.60 23.86
N HIS A 279 5.65 -11.96 22.70
CA HIS A 279 6.26 -12.38 21.42
C HIS A 279 7.07 -11.23 20.79
N PRO A 280 8.24 -10.86 21.36
CA PRO A 280 8.99 -9.67 20.97
C PRO A 280 9.55 -9.69 19.54
N HIS A 281 9.63 -10.88 18.92
CA HIS A 281 10.06 -11.04 17.54
C HIS A 281 8.91 -10.98 16.52
N GLU A 282 7.65 -11.12 16.94
CA GLU A 282 6.54 -11.11 15.99
C GLU A 282 6.41 -9.77 15.24
N PRO A 283 6.56 -8.59 15.88
CA PRO A 283 6.53 -7.33 15.14
C PRO A 283 7.59 -7.25 14.03
N ASN A 284 8.74 -7.91 14.18
CA ASN A 284 9.80 -7.93 13.17
C ASN A 284 9.40 -8.69 11.91
N ARG A 285 8.33 -9.49 11.98
CA ARG A 285 7.82 -10.28 10.86
C ARG A 285 6.83 -9.50 9.98
N PHE A 286 6.58 -8.23 10.30
CA PHE A 286 5.76 -7.28 9.55
C PHE A 286 6.53 -5.99 9.20
N GLY A 287 5.97 -5.17 8.31
CA GLY A 287 6.59 -3.97 7.77
C GLY A 287 7.44 -4.24 6.53
N TRP A 288 7.06 -5.24 5.74
CA TRP A 288 7.77 -5.66 4.55
C TRP A 288 6.94 -5.42 3.29
N VAL A 289 7.61 -5.23 2.16
CA VAL A 289 6.98 -5.46 0.84
C VAL A 289 6.76 -6.96 0.66
N VAL A 290 5.53 -7.35 0.34
CA VAL A 290 5.13 -8.75 0.11
C VAL A 290 4.82 -8.96 -1.37
N GLU A 291 5.50 -9.92 -2.00
CA GLU A 291 5.26 -10.30 -3.40
C GLU A 291 4.24 -11.44 -3.51
N ILE A 292 3.25 -11.27 -4.37
CA ILE A 292 2.16 -12.20 -4.65
C ILE A 292 2.15 -12.52 -6.16
N ASP A 293 2.01 -13.79 -6.53
CA ASP A 293 1.73 -14.18 -7.91
C ASP A 293 0.21 -14.19 -8.13
N PRO A 294 -0.37 -13.20 -8.84
CA PRO A 294 -1.82 -13.15 -9.03
C PRO A 294 -2.31 -14.28 -9.95
N TYR A 295 -1.45 -14.82 -10.82
CA TYR A 295 -1.81 -15.87 -11.78
C TYR A 295 -1.75 -17.28 -11.19
N ASP A 296 -1.19 -17.45 -9.99
CA ASP A 296 -1.11 -18.73 -9.28
C ASP A 296 -1.79 -18.62 -7.89
N PRO A 297 -3.05 -19.07 -7.75
CA PRO A 297 -3.81 -19.00 -6.50
C PRO A 297 -3.23 -19.89 -5.39
N HIS A 298 -2.31 -20.80 -5.70
CA HIS A 298 -1.68 -21.69 -4.73
C HIS A 298 -0.27 -21.25 -4.33
N SER A 299 0.29 -20.23 -5.00
CA SER A 299 1.60 -19.68 -4.69
C SER A 299 1.67 -19.16 -3.25
N ARG A 300 2.79 -19.39 -2.55
CA ARG A 300 3.01 -18.80 -1.22
C ARG A 300 3.55 -17.37 -1.36
N PRO A 301 2.88 -16.33 -0.80
CA PRO A 301 3.40 -14.97 -0.80
C PRO A 301 4.77 -14.86 -0.12
N VAL A 302 5.56 -13.86 -0.52
CA VAL A 302 6.97 -13.71 -0.12
C VAL A 302 7.22 -12.34 0.49
N LYS A 303 7.65 -12.28 1.74
CA LYS A 303 8.15 -11.05 2.34
C LYS A 303 9.58 -10.80 1.84
N ARG A 304 9.79 -9.72 1.06
CA ARG A 304 11.05 -9.41 0.36
C ARG A 304 11.97 -8.57 1.23
N THR A 305 12.81 -9.24 2.00
CA THR A 305 13.59 -8.59 3.06
C THR A 305 14.70 -7.68 2.56
N ALA A 306 15.16 -7.83 1.32
CA ALA A 306 16.18 -6.96 0.73
C ALA A 306 15.67 -5.53 0.47
N LEU A 307 14.35 -5.33 0.45
CA LEU A 307 13.72 -4.02 0.28
C LEU A 307 13.65 -3.21 1.59
N GLY A 308 14.05 -3.81 2.71
CA GLY A 308 14.05 -3.18 4.03
C GLY A 308 12.71 -3.26 4.75
N ARG A 309 12.75 -2.98 6.06
CA ARG A 309 11.59 -3.02 6.96
C ARG A 309 11.25 -1.62 7.48
N PHE A 310 10.09 -1.10 7.13
CA PHE A 310 9.56 0.23 7.49
C PHE A 310 8.06 0.29 7.12
N LYS A 311 7.43 1.47 7.21
CA LYS A 311 6.00 1.63 6.91
C LYS A 311 5.80 1.94 5.44
N HIS A 312 5.74 0.90 4.62
CA HIS A 312 5.80 1.07 3.17
C HIS A 312 4.50 1.67 2.59
N GLU A 313 4.60 2.88 2.03
CA GLU A 313 3.51 3.57 1.30
C GLU A 313 3.44 3.16 -0.18
N GLY A 314 4.34 2.30 -0.65
CA GLY A 314 4.36 1.86 -2.05
C GLY A 314 5.69 1.28 -2.50
N ALA A 315 5.65 0.56 -3.62
CA ALA A 315 6.80 -0.11 -4.20
C ALA A 315 6.86 0.15 -5.72
N MET A 316 7.27 1.37 -6.10
CA MET A 316 7.30 1.78 -7.50
C MET A 316 8.49 1.14 -8.23
N VAL A 317 8.18 0.20 -9.11
CA VAL A 317 9.19 -0.56 -9.87
C VAL A 317 9.53 0.14 -11.18
N THR A 318 10.82 0.20 -11.49
CA THR A 318 11.34 0.62 -12.80
C THR A 318 12.61 -0.14 -13.15
N LEU A 319 13.17 0.08 -14.34
CA LEU A 319 14.44 -0.48 -14.77
C LEU A 319 15.49 0.62 -14.89
N ALA A 320 16.68 0.37 -14.35
CA ALA A 320 17.85 1.17 -14.63
C ALA A 320 18.27 1.00 -16.10
N SER A 321 19.06 1.95 -16.62
CA SER A 321 19.57 1.91 -18.01
C SER A 321 20.40 0.67 -18.34
N ASP A 322 20.94 -0.02 -17.32
CA ASP A 322 21.68 -1.28 -17.47
C ASP A 322 20.82 -2.53 -17.28
N GLY A 323 19.49 -2.37 -17.15
CA GLY A 323 18.53 -3.46 -17.03
C GLY A 323 18.34 -4.03 -15.62
N ARG A 324 18.98 -3.47 -14.60
CA ARG A 324 18.69 -3.85 -13.20
C ARG A 324 17.35 -3.30 -12.75
N VAL A 325 16.68 -4.03 -11.86
CA VAL A 325 15.41 -3.63 -11.26
C VAL A 325 15.67 -2.58 -10.20
N VAL A 326 14.86 -1.53 -10.21
CA VAL A 326 14.88 -0.46 -9.22
C VAL A 326 13.50 -0.39 -8.58
N VAL A 327 13.45 -0.31 -7.25
CA VAL A 327 12.20 -0.11 -6.51
C VAL A 327 12.33 1.14 -5.64
N TYR A 328 11.49 2.14 -5.87
CA TYR A 328 11.40 3.33 -5.01
C TYR A 328 10.28 3.12 -3.98
N MET A 329 10.55 3.45 -2.72
CA MET A 329 9.65 3.18 -1.59
C MET A 329 9.61 4.39 -0.65
N GLY A 330 8.43 4.72 -0.13
CA GLY A 330 8.26 5.73 0.92
C GLY A 330 8.01 5.07 2.28
N ASP A 331 8.44 5.74 3.34
CA ASP A 331 8.12 5.39 4.72
C ASP A 331 7.15 6.44 5.28
N ASP A 332 5.85 6.13 5.35
CA ASP A 332 4.82 7.10 5.74
C ASP A 332 4.72 7.29 7.26
N GLU A 333 5.75 7.95 7.78
CA GLU A 333 5.69 8.57 9.09
C GLU A 333 6.38 9.94 9.02
N ARG A 334 5.89 10.87 9.84
CA ARG A 334 6.48 12.20 9.92
C ARG A 334 7.99 12.10 10.18
N PHE A 335 8.75 12.73 9.29
CA PHE A 335 10.20 12.80 9.32
C PHE A 335 10.94 11.49 9.05
N GLU A 336 10.28 10.45 8.55
CA GLU A 336 10.97 9.28 8.00
C GLU A 336 11.40 9.52 6.53
N TYR A 337 11.87 8.48 5.84
CA TYR A 337 12.73 8.62 4.66
C TYR A 337 12.10 8.10 3.36
N VAL A 338 12.73 8.47 2.24
CA VAL A 338 12.49 7.85 0.93
C VAL A 338 13.62 6.87 0.64
N TYR A 339 13.27 5.66 0.23
CA TYR A 339 14.19 4.57 -0.03
C TYR A 339 14.22 4.18 -1.51
N LYS A 340 15.32 3.54 -1.89
CA LYS A 340 15.52 2.95 -3.22
C LYS A 340 16.24 1.62 -3.07
N PHE A 341 15.71 0.56 -3.65
CA PHE A 341 16.41 -0.70 -3.87
C PHE A 341 16.90 -0.78 -5.32
N VAL A 342 18.08 -1.35 -5.53
CA VAL A 342 18.59 -1.72 -6.86
C VAL A 342 19.04 -3.17 -6.84
N SER A 343 18.46 -4.02 -7.69
CA SER A 343 18.82 -5.43 -7.77
C SER A 343 20.28 -5.63 -8.17
N ARG A 344 20.87 -6.75 -7.75
CA ARG A 344 22.20 -7.18 -8.19
C ARG A 344 22.17 -7.56 -9.68
N ASP A 345 21.21 -8.42 -10.02
CA ASP A 345 21.10 -9.01 -11.35
C ASP A 345 20.11 -8.23 -12.23
N ARG A 346 20.24 -8.42 -13.54
CA ARG A 346 19.42 -7.77 -14.55
C ARG A 346 18.10 -8.52 -14.75
N TYR A 347 17.04 -7.76 -15.00
CA TYR A 347 15.78 -8.30 -15.51
C TYR A 347 16.00 -9.03 -16.83
N ARG A 348 15.40 -10.22 -16.97
CA ARG A 348 15.40 -11.04 -18.19
C ARG A 348 13.99 -11.00 -18.82
N PRO A 349 13.78 -10.21 -19.89
CA PRO A 349 12.47 -10.12 -20.54
C PRO A 349 11.93 -11.50 -20.96
N GLY A 350 10.65 -11.75 -20.68
CA GLY A 350 9.98 -13.00 -21.03
C GLY A 350 10.29 -14.20 -20.15
N ASP A 351 11.29 -14.13 -19.26
CA ASP A 351 11.66 -15.24 -18.36
C ASP A 351 11.18 -14.99 -16.93
N ARG A 352 9.88 -15.20 -16.70
CA ARG A 352 9.26 -14.98 -15.38
C ARG A 352 9.96 -15.77 -14.26
N ALA A 353 10.41 -17.00 -14.55
CA ALA A 353 11.05 -17.86 -13.56
C ALA A 353 12.41 -17.31 -13.13
N ALA A 354 13.25 -16.89 -14.09
CA ALA A 354 14.55 -16.30 -13.80
C ALA A 354 14.49 -15.00 -13.00
N ASN A 355 13.36 -14.30 -13.04
CA ASN A 355 13.20 -13.01 -12.39
C ASN A 355 12.66 -13.10 -10.94
N ARG A 356 12.19 -14.28 -10.49
CA ARG A 356 11.50 -14.46 -9.21
C ARG A 356 12.33 -14.10 -7.97
N GLU A 357 13.65 -14.04 -8.09
CA GLU A 357 14.56 -13.77 -6.97
C GLU A 357 15.28 -12.42 -7.11
N LEU A 358 14.93 -11.59 -8.10
CA LEU A 358 15.57 -10.29 -8.32
C LEU A 358 15.40 -9.30 -7.16
N LEU A 359 14.38 -9.51 -6.32
CA LEU A 359 14.12 -8.70 -5.13
C LEU A 359 14.78 -9.26 -3.85
N ASP A 360 15.57 -10.33 -3.96
CA ASP A 360 16.28 -10.94 -2.82
C ASP A 360 17.74 -10.51 -2.71
N GLN A 361 18.31 -9.99 -3.80
CA GLN A 361 19.72 -9.65 -3.90
C GLN A 361 19.90 -8.29 -4.56
N GLY A 362 20.51 -7.35 -3.85
CA GLY A 362 20.72 -6.00 -4.33
C GLY A 362 21.24 -5.09 -3.24
N ARG A 363 21.10 -3.78 -3.45
CA ARG A 363 21.50 -2.76 -2.48
C ARG A 363 20.34 -1.82 -2.20
N LEU A 364 20.09 -1.58 -0.91
CA LEU A 364 19.12 -0.62 -0.42
C LEU A 364 19.82 0.72 -0.17
N TYR A 365 19.11 1.81 -0.43
CA TYR A 365 19.58 3.18 -0.27
C TYR A 365 18.51 4.04 0.41
N ALA A 366 18.93 5.06 1.15
CA ALA A 366 18.09 6.14 1.63
C ALA A 366 18.40 7.44 0.90
N ALA A 367 17.40 8.27 0.66
CA ALA A 367 17.56 9.57 0.01
C ALA A 367 18.08 10.62 1.01
N ARG A 368 19.02 11.45 0.55
CA ARG A 368 19.35 12.73 1.17
C ARG A 368 19.12 13.85 0.17
N PHE A 369 18.37 14.86 0.56
CA PHE A 369 18.15 16.09 -0.20
C PHE A 369 18.99 17.21 0.41
N ASP A 370 19.69 17.98 -0.43
CA ASP A 370 20.54 19.09 0.01
C ASP A 370 19.87 20.44 -0.29
N ASP A 371 20.29 21.52 0.40
CA ASP A 371 19.71 22.88 0.29
C ASP A 371 19.79 23.49 -1.11
N ASN A 372 20.80 23.09 -1.90
CA ASN A 372 20.92 23.49 -3.30
C ASN A 372 19.89 22.78 -4.21
N GLY A 373 19.10 21.86 -3.63
CA GLY A 373 18.12 20.92 -4.17
C GLY A 373 18.63 19.98 -5.24
N SER A 374 19.90 19.57 -5.13
CA SER A 374 20.30 18.22 -5.53
C SER A 374 19.88 17.21 -4.47
N GLY A 375 19.95 15.93 -4.83
CA GLY A 375 19.83 14.83 -3.87
C GLY A 375 20.79 13.70 -4.23
N ARG A 376 21.05 12.83 -3.26
CA ARG A 376 21.90 11.65 -3.42
C ARG A 376 21.30 10.45 -2.70
N TRP A 377 21.59 9.27 -3.24
CA TRP A 377 21.25 7.99 -2.64
C TRP A 377 22.42 7.53 -1.78
N LEU A 378 22.18 7.33 -0.48
CA LEU A 378 23.16 6.83 0.47
C LEU A 378 22.91 5.33 0.66
N ALA A 379 23.93 4.51 0.40
CA ALA A 379 23.81 3.06 0.57
C ALA A 379 23.61 2.73 2.05
N LEU A 380 22.67 1.81 2.31
CA LEU A 380 22.48 1.18 3.61
C LEU A 380 23.24 -0.15 3.60
N ASP A 381 24.56 -0.05 3.63
CA ASP A 381 25.43 -1.21 3.81
C ASP A 381 25.52 -1.48 5.32
N GLY A 382 25.17 -2.70 5.75
CA GLY A 382 25.22 -3.14 7.15
C GLY A 382 26.64 -3.40 7.65
#